data_AF-A0A099CU79-F1
#
_entry.id   AF-A0A099CU79-F1
#
_cell.length_a   1.000
_cell.length_b   1.000
_cell.length_c   1.000
_cell.angle_alpha   90.00
_cell.angle_beta   90.00
_cell.angle_gamma   90.00
#
_symmetry.space_group_name_H-M   'P 1'
#
loop_
_entity.id
_entity.type
_entity.pdbx_description
1 polymer ?
#
loop_
_entity_poly.entity_id
_entity_poly.type
_entity_poly.pdbx_seq_one_letter_code
_entity_poly.pdbx_strand_id
1 'polypeptide(L)'
;MRYAIAGWLPGGRRRCVICKHAVWRFMPYKSGTRTAPPLMQVLDMVGSDIDHFECPHCGAHDRERHLLMYLKASGIAETLRGKRVLHFAPEKHLSVRIRSMGPSRYIPCDLHPATPDVHRVNMEAMPFPDASFDVVIANHVLEHVSDLSKALGEIHRVLDRAGFAILQTPYSNKLLATWEDKGIDTPEARLHAHGQEDHVRLFGRDIFKRISDAGLRDLTRSHEELLTNMDASRYGVNVLEPFFLFQKN
;
A
#
# COMPACT_ATOMS: atom_id res chain seq x y z
N MET A 1 -29.53 -2.08 -4.63
CA MET A 1 -29.90 -3.15 -3.67
C MET A 1 -28.69 -3.84 -3.03
N ARG A 2 -27.66 -4.28 -3.79
CA ARG A 2 -26.46 -4.97 -3.25
C ARG A 2 -25.62 -4.17 -2.23
N TYR A 3 -25.41 -2.87 -2.45
CA TYR A 3 -24.66 -2.00 -1.54
C TYR A 3 -25.46 -1.63 -0.27
N ALA A 4 -26.77 -1.40 -0.42
CA ALA A 4 -27.66 -1.05 0.70
C ALA A 4 -27.71 -2.15 1.77
N ILE A 5 -27.83 -3.42 1.35
CA ILE A 5 -27.82 -4.56 2.30
C ILE A 5 -26.41 -4.77 2.89
N ALA A 6 -25.35 -4.51 2.12
CA ALA A 6 -23.98 -4.76 2.56
C ALA A 6 -23.48 -3.76 3.63
N GLY A 7 -23.89 -2.48 3.55
CA GLY A 7 -23.31 -1.42 4.38
C GLY A 7 -24.24 -0.41 5.03
N TRP A 8 -25.53 -0.34 4.67
CA TRP A 8 -26.47 0.67 5.22
C TRP A 8 -27.35 0.12 6.35
N LEU A 9 -27.59 -1.20 6.38
CA LEU A 9 -28.27 -1.84 7.50
C LEU A 9 -27.23 -2.18 8.58
N PRO A 10 -27.35 -1.63 9.80
CA PRO A 10 -26.43 -1.96 10.90
C PRO A 10 -26.48 -3.46 11.20
N GLY A 11 -25.31 -4.08 11.34
CA GLY A 11 -25.19 -5.52 11.61
C GLY A 11 -23.99 -6.16 10.91
N GLY A 12 -23.93 -7.49 10.94
CA GLY A 12 -22.87 -8.27 10.31
C GLY A 12 -21.67 -8.57 11.22
N ARG A 13 -20.89 -9.59 10.85
CA ARG A 13 -19.75 -10.07 11.63
C ARG A 13 -18.45 -9.31 11.34
N ARG A 14 -18.41 -8.54 10.25
CA ARG A 14 -17.23 -7.80 9.80
C ARG A 14 -17.27 -6.36 10.31
N ARG A 15 -16.10 -5.73 10.41
CA ARG A 15 -15.97 -4.37 10.92
C ARG A 15 -14.92 -3.59 10.15
N CYS A 16 -15.28 -2.39 9.71
CA CYS A 16 -14.31 -1.49 9.08
C CYS A 16 -13.51 -0.74 10.15
N VAL A 17 -12.19 -0.87 10.19
CA VAL A 17 -11.33 -0.14 11.14
C VAL A 17 -11.26 1.37 10.88
N ILE A 18 -11.65 1.81 9.68
CA ILE A 18 -11.64 3.22 9.26
C ILE A 18 -12.88 3.95 9.79
N CYS A 19 -14.10 3.53 9.40
CA CYS A 19 -15.35 4.18 9.85
C CYS A 19 -15.94 3.58 11.14
N LYS A 20 -15.36 2.49 11.65
CA LYS A 20 -15.80 1.73 12.83
C LYS A 20 -17.15 1.02 12.69
N HIS A 21 -17.83 1.14 11.55
CA HIS A 21 -19.13 0.53 11.27
C HIS A 21 -19.01 -1.00 11.12
N ALA A 22 -20.02 -1.73 11.60
CA ALA A 22 -20.18 -3.16 11.35
C ALA A 22 -20.82 -3.35 9.98
N VAL A 23 -20.29 -4.27 9.17
CA VAL A 23 -20.78 -4.53 7.81
C VAL A 23 -21.01 -6.03 7.61
N TRP A 24 -21.96 -6.38 6.75
CA TRP A 24 -22.21 -7.78 6.38
C TRP A 24 -21.11 -8.34 5.48
N ARG A 25 -20.65 -7.50 4.54
CA ARG A 25 -19.52 -7.81 3.66
C ARG A 25 -18.80 -6.57 3.20
N PHE A 26 -17.51 -6.73 2.91
CA PHE A 26 -16.79 -5.83 2.03
C PHE A 26 -17.14 -6.15 0.58
N MET A 27 -17.03 -5.16 -0.29
CA MET A 27 -17.37 -5.25 -1.70
C MET A 27 -16.12 -5.58 -2.52
N PRO A 28 -16.23 -6.44 -3.55
CA PRO A 28 -15.08 -6.77 -4.38
C PRO A 28 -14.65 -5.58 -5.24
N TYR A 29 -13.36 -5.53 -5.59
CA TYR A 29 -12.87 -4.68 -6.66
C TYR A 29 -13.28 -5.26 -8.01
N LYS A 30 -13.98 -4.49 -8.85
CA LYS A 30 -14.61 -4.99 -10.09
C LYS A 30 -15.47 -6.25 -9.79
N SER A 31 -15.14 -7.41 -10.34
CA SER A 31 -15.80 -8.70 -10.04
C SER A 31 -14.93 -9.64 -9.20
N GLY A 32 -13.93 -9.10 -8.52
CA GLY A 32 -13.00 -9.85 -7.68
C GLY A 32 -12.09 -10.78 -8.47
N THR A 33 -11.70 -11.89 -7.83
CA THR A 33 -10.81 -12.91 -8.41
C THR A 33 -11.35 -13.53 -9.70
N ARG A 34 -12.67 -13.52 -9.92
CA ARG A 34 -13.30 -14.06 -11.14
C ARG A 34 -12.88 -13.36 -12.42
N THR A 35 -12.49 -12.08 -12.33
CA THR A 35 -12.04 -11.27 -13.46
C THR A 35 -10.54 -11.01 -13.44
N ALA A 36 -9.82 -11.56 -12.46
CA ALA A 36 -8.37 -11.45 -12.43
C ALA A 36 -7.76 -12.32 -13.55
N PRO A 37 -6.71 -11.83 -14.24
CA PRO A 37 -6.00 -12.63 -15.24
C PRO A 37 -5.57 -13.99 -14.67
N PRO A 38 -5.69 -15.10 -15.41
CA PRO A 38 -5.36 -16.44 -14.91
C PRO A 38 -3.94 -16.54 -14.34
N LEU A 39 -2.99 -15.81 -14.92
CA LEU A 39 -1.61 -15.75 -14.44
C LEU A 39 -1.53 -15.27 -12.99
N MET A 40 -2.28 -14.23 -12.61
CA MET A 40 -2.28 -13.68 -11.25
C MET A 40 -2.84 -14.69 -10.23
N GLN A 41 -3.81 -15.50 -10.66
CA GLN A 41 -4.41 -16.53 -9.80
C GLN A 41 -3.42 -17.67 -9.54
N VAL A 42 -2.71 -18.15 -10.57
CA VAL A 42 -1.77 -19.27 -10.41
C VAL A 42 -0.45 -18.85 -9.76
N LEU A 43 -0.10 -17.57 -9.80
CA LEU A 43 1.07 -17.00 -9.12
C LEU A 43 0.82 -16.66 -7.64
N ASP A 44 -0.37 -16.90 -7.10
CA ASP A 44 -0.73 -16.60 -5.71
C ASP A 44 -0.32 -15.16 -5.33
N MET A 45 -0.80 -14.18 -6.10
CA MET A 45 -0.47 -12.78 -5.84
C MET A 45 -0.89 -12.36 -4.43
N VAL A 46 0.07 -11.77 -3.71
CA VAL A 46 -0.08 -11.16 -2.40
C VAL A 46 -0.19 -9.65 -2.58
N GLY A 47 -1.06 -9.02 -1.80
CA GLY A 47 -1.45 -7.62 -1.93
C GLY A 47 -2.92 -7.46 -1.59
N SER A 48 -3.66 -6.64 -2.33
CA SER A 48 -5.10 -6.47 -2.09
C SER A 48 -5.91 -7.76 -2.06
N ASP A 49 -6.79 -7.88 -1.08
CA ASP A 49 -7.96 -8.77 -1.10
C ASP A 49 -9.03 -8.17 -2.02
N ILE A 50 -8.93 -8.46 -3.31
CA ILE A 50 -9.84 -7.96 -4.34
C ILE A 50 -11.27 -8.51 -4.21
N ASP A 51 -11.50 -9.55 -3.41
CA ASP A 51 -12.84 -10.07 -3.13
C ASP A 51 -13.51 -9.33 -1.95
N HIS A 52 -12.71 -8.73 -1.06
CA HIS A 52 -13.14 -7.97 0.11
C HIS A 52 -12.55 -6.54 0.16
N PHE A 53 -12.46 -5.90 -1.00
CA PHE A 53 -11.76 -4.64 -1.21
C PHE A 53 -12.39 -3.43 -0.49
N GLU A 54 -13.61 -3.04 -0.85
CA GLU A 54 -14.20 -1.75 -0.47
C GLU A 54 -15.17 -1.88 0.72
N CYS A 55 -15.10 -0.94 1.67
CA CYS A 55 -16.12 -0.79 2.69
C CYS A 55 -17.41 -0.16 2.11
N PRO A 56 -18.57 -0.83 2.15
CA PRO A 56 -19.81 -0.30 1.56
C PRO A 56 -20.39 0.92 2.30
N HIS A 57 -19.85 1.28 3.46
CA HIS A 57 -20.28 2.45 4.22
C HIS A 57 -19.41 3.69 3.93
N CYS A 58 -18.08 3.58 4.02
CA CYS A 58 -17.19 4.74 3.84
C CYS A 58 -16.38 4.73 2.55
N GLY A 59 -16.37 3.63 1.79
CA GLY A 59 -15.55 3.49 0.59
C GLY A 59 -14.07 3.24 0.85
N ALA A 60 -13.65 3.00 2.10
CA ALA A 60 -12.25 2.70 2.37
C ALA A 60 -11.83 1.39 1.71
N HIS A 61 -10.63 1.33 1.15
CA HIS A 61 -10.07 0.12 0.55
C HIS A 61 -9.44 -0.79 1.62
N ASP A 62 -9.17 -2.04 1.26
CA ASP A 62 -8.54 -3.03 2.13
C ASP A 62 -7.11 -2.61 2.49
N ARG A 63 -6.37 -2.09 1.51
CA ARG A 63 -5.03 -1.51 1.67
C ARG A 63 -5.00 -0.42 2.76
N GLU A 64 -5.97 0.49 2.74
CA GLU A 64 -6.08 1.56 3.74
C GLU A 64 -6.39 1.00 5.14
N ARG A 65 -7.27 -0.01 5.22
CA ARG A 65 -7.62 -0.67 6.49
C ARG A 65 -6.42 -1.39 7.06
N HIS A 66 -5.72 -2.15 6.23
CA HIS A 66 -4.60 -2.99 6.61
C HIS A 66 -3.42 -2.16 7.09
N LEU A 67 -3.03 -1.14 6.33
CA LEU A 67 -1.96 -0.25 6.73
C LEU A 67 -2.29 0.51 8.02
N LEU A 68 -3.53 0.97 8.22
CA LEU A 68 -3.92 1.58 9.50
C LEU A 68 -3.80 0.59 10.68
N MET A 69 -4.12 -0.69 10.48
CA MET A 69 -3.94 -1.72 11.50
C MET A 69 -2.46 -1.91 11.84
N TYR A 70 -1.59 -2.01 10.83
CA TYR A 70 -0.14 -2.11 11.03
C TYR A 70 0.45 -0.89 11.72
N LEU A 71 0.08 0.33 11.32
CA LEU A 71 0.56 1.56 11.96
C LEU A 71 0.25 1.58 13.45
N LYS A 72 -0.93 1.11 13.86
CA LYS A 72 -1.32 1.04 15.28
C LYS A 72 -0.61 -0.09 16.03
N ALA A 73 -0.57 -1.28 15.45
CA ALA A 73 -0.01 -2.44 16.13
C ALA A 73 1.52 -2.36 16.29
N SER A 74 2.20 -1.70 15.35
CA SER A 74 3.64 -1.44 15.42
C SER A 74 4.04 -0.29 16.35
N GLY A 75 3.09 0.50 16.85
CA GLY A 75 3.36 1.72 17.61
C GLY A 75 3.79 2.92 16.74
N ILE A 76 3.85 2.76 15.41
CA ILE A 76 4.27 3.83 14.50
C ILE A 76 3.30 5.00 14.56
N ALA A 77 1.99 4.74 14.69
CA ALA A 77 0.96 5.78 14.76
C ALA A 77 1.24 6.82 15.85
N GLU A 78 1.77 6.40 17.00
CA GLU A 78 2.15 7.25 18.12
C GLU A 78 3.45 8.03 17.82
N THR A 79 4.38 7.42 17.09
CA THR A 79 5.66 8.04 16.73
C THR A 79 5.54 9.09 15.62
N LEU A 80 4.46 9.08 14.82
CA LEU A 80 4.26 10.05 13.74
C LEU A 80 4.11 11.49 14.25
N ARG A 81 3.76 11.67 15.53
CA ARG A 81 3.69 12.99 16.14
C ARG A 81 5.03 13.72 16.03
N GLY A 82 5.01 14.93 15.46
CA GLY A 82 6.19 15.76 15.30
C GLY A 82 7.14 15.33 14.17
N LYS A 83 6.86 14.24 13.45
CA LYS A 83 7.66 13.80 12.30
C LYS A 83 7.31 14.53 11.01
N ARG A 84 8.25 14.59 10.08
CA ARG A 84 8.10 15.04 8.70
C ARG A 84 7.77 13.83 7.83
N VAL A 85 6.58 13.82 7.25
CA VAL A 85 6.02 12.68 6.52
C VAL A 85 5.80 13.05 5.06
N LEU A 86 6.37 12.27 4.15
CA LEU A 86 6.06 12.29 2.71
C LEU A 86 5.16 11.09 2.39
N HIS A 87 4.03 11.31 1.74
CA HIS A 87 3.05 10.24 1.44
C HIS A 87 2.67 10.28 -0.03
N PHE A 88 3.14 9.28 -0.78
CA PHE A 88 2.82 9.06 -2.19
C PHE A 88 1.47 8.37 -2.38
N ALA A 89 0.74 8.74 -3.44
CA ALA A 89 -0.60 8.25 -3.75
C ALA A 89 -1.55 8.29 -2.54
N PRO A 90 -1.71 9.45 -1.90
CA PRO A 90 -2.31 9.59 -0.58
C PRO A 90 -3.78 9.19 -0.59
N GLU A 91 -4.11 8.01 -0.04
CA GLU A 91 -5.49 7.56 -0.02
C GLU A 91 -6.31 8.42 0.95
N LYS A 92 -7.58 8.63 0.59
CA LYS A 92 -8.46 9.60 1.25
C LYS A 92 -8.55 9.39 2.76
N HIS A 93 -8.81 8.17 3.21
CA HIS A 93 -9.02 7.91 4.63
C HIS A 93 -7.71 7.83 5.37
N LEU A 94 -6.69 7.21 4.78
CA LEU A 94 -5.38 7.12 5.39
C LEU A 94 -4.76 8.51 5.60
N SER A 95 -4.89 9.41 4.64
CA SER A 95 -4.43 10.81 4.75
C SER A 95 -5.07 11.54 5.92
N VAL A 96 -6.38 11.39 6.11
CA VAL A 96 -7.09 11.96 7.27
C VAL A 96 -6.55 11.39 8.59
N ARG A 97 -6.26 10.08 8.62
CA ARG A 97 -5.70 9.41 9.80
C ARG A 97 -4.28 9.88 10.11
N ILE A 98 -3.41 9.94 9.11
CA ILE A 98 -2.03 10.43 9.27
C ILE A 98 -2.02 11.88 9.76
N ARG A 99 -2.84 12.77 9.17
CA ARG A 99 -2.98 14.16 9.66
C ARG A 99 -3.37 14.21 11.14
N SER A 100 -4.31 13.36 11.56
CA SER A 100 -4.75 13.30 12.96
C SER A 100 -3.70 12.77 13.95
N MET A 101 -2.66 12.06 13.47
CA MET A 101 -1.54 11.58 14.30
C MET A 101 -0.56 12.71 14.67
N GLY A 102 -0.69 13.89 14.05
CA GLY A 102 0.03 15.11 14.40
C GLY A 102 1.49 15.21 13.90
N PRO A 103 1.81 14.83 12.66
CA PRO A 103 3.13 15.12 12.08
C PRO A 103 3.41 16.63 12.09
N SER A 104 4.68 17.02 12.27
CA SER A 104 5.09 18.43 12.20
C SER A 104 5.01 18.98 10.77
N ARG A 105 5.18 18.10 9.79
CA ARG A 105 5.02 18.38 8.36
C ARG A 105 4.45 17.14 7.69
N TYR A 106 3.39 17.31 6.91
CA TYR A 106 2.81 16.22 6.12
C TYR A 106 2.62 16.68 4.68
N ILE A 107 3.33 16.03 3.77
CA ILE A 107 3.28 16.28 2.33
C ILE A 107 2.63 15.07 1.66
N PRO A 108 1.33 15.15 1.34
CA PRO A 108 0.72 14.24 0.39
C PRO A 108 1.16 14.60 -1.04
N CYS A 109 1.56 13.62 -1.84
CA CYS A 109 2.04 13.85 -3.20
C CYS A 109 1.69 12.72 -4.17
N ASP A 110 1.66 13.03 -5.45
CA ASP A 110 1.36 12.08 -6.52
C ASP A 110 2.02 12.53 -7.84
N LEU A 111 2.25 11.60 -8.77
CA LEU A 111 2.71 11.95 -10.11
C LEU A 111 1.63 12.70 -10.89
N HIS A 112 0.36 12.35 -10.65
CA HIS A 112 -0.85 12.92 -11.24
C HIS A 112 -1.87 13.34 -10.16
N PRO A 113 -1.62 14.44 -9.42
CA PRO A 113 -2.51 14.88 -8.34
C PRO A 113 -3.97 15.04 -8.76
N ALA A 114 -4.88 14.44 -8.00
CA ALA A 114 -6.33 14.54 -8.21
C ALA A 114 -6.96 15.76 -7.49
N THR A 115 -6.28 16.31 -6.48
CA THR A 115 -6.76 17.44 -5.69
C THR A 115 -5.66 18.48 -5.47
N PRO A 116 -6.01 19.77 -5.26
CA PRO A 116 -5.01 20.84 -5.11
C PRO A 116 -4.10 20.71 -3.88
N ASP A 117 -4.53 19.97 -2.85
CA ASP A 117 -3.75 19.74 -1.64
C ASP A 117 -2.70 18.63 -1.78
N VAL A 118 -2.69 17.91 -2.90
CA VAL A 118 -1.71 16.87 -3.24
C VAL A 118 -0.65 17.48 -4.16
N HIS A 119 0.61 17.40 -3.76
CA HIS A 119 1.73 17.96 -4.52
C HIS A 119 2.09 17.08 -5.71
N ARG A 120 2.36 17.68 -6.88
CA ARG A 120 2.91 16.93 -8.01
C ARG A 120 4.37 16.57 -7.74
N VAL A 121 4.68 15.30 -7.60
CA VAL A 121 6.04 14.78 -7.34
C VAL A 121 6.25 13.50 -8.13
N ASN A 122 7.35 13.43 -8.89
CA ASN A 122 7.83 12.18 -9.45
C ASN A 122 8.71 11.47 -8.40
N MET A 123 8.38 10.23 -8.05
CA MET A 123 9.16 9.45 -7.10
C MET A 123 10.60 9.19 -7.58
N GLU A 124 10.83 9.18 -8.89
CA GLU A 124 12.16 8.99 -9.50
C GLU A 124 13.02 10.26 -9.51
N ALA A 125 12.44 11.41 -9.15
CA ALA A 125 13.12 12.71 -9.11
C ALA A 125 12.38 13.66 -8.16
N MET A 126 12.58 13.48 -6.86
CA MET A 126 11.88 14.22 -5.83
C MET A 126 12.48 15.63 -5.63
N PRO A 127 11.68 16.70 -5.66
CA PRO A 127 12.16 18.08 -5.52
C PRO A 127 12.40 18.46 -4.06
N PHE A 128 12.97 17.55 -3.27
CA PHE A 128 13.26 17.74 -1.85
C PHE A 128 14.75 17.55 -1.59
N PRO A 129 15.35 18.30 -0.65
CA PRO A 129 16.72 18.06 -0.22
C PRO A 129 16.90 16.69 0.43
N ASP A 130 18.15 16.27 0.55
CA ASP A 130 18.54 15.09 1.31
C ASP A 130 18.08 15.21 2.77
N ALA A 131 17.76 14.07 3.41
CA ALA A 131 17.39 14.00 4.83
C ALA A 131 16.24 14.96 5.24
N SER A 132 15.28 15.18 4.34
CA SER A 132 14.17 16.10 4.52
C SER A 132 12.94 15.49 5.19
N PHE A 133 12.85 14.17 5.28
CA PHE A 133 11.71 13.46 5.89
C PHE A 133 12.15 12.38 6.88
N ASP A 134 11.37 12.22 7.94
CA ASP A 134 11.55 11.12 8.91
C ASP A 134 10.84 9.85 8.44
N VAL A 135 9.78 10.02 7.64
CA VAL A 135 8.93 8.93 7.14
C VAL A 135 8.56 9.15 5.68
N VAL A 136 8.72 8.11 4.87
CA VAL A 136 8.14 8.02 3.53
C VAL A 136 7.10 6.91 3.52
N ILE A 137 5.89 7.19 3.01
CA ILE A 137 4.83 6.20 2.84
C ILE A 137 4.50 6.11 1.36
N ALA A 138 4.54 4.90 0.82
CA ALA A 138 4.11 4.57 -0.54
C ALA A 138 3.38 3.23 -0.48
N ASN A 139 2.04 3.28 -0.40
CA ASN A 139 1.19 2.11 -0.25
C ASN A 139 0.62 1.70 -1.62
N HIS A 140 1.10 0.59 -2.19
CA HIS A 140 0.79 0.13 -3.54
C HIS A 140 1.13 1.17 -4.62
N VAL A 141 2.41 1.57 -4.64
CA VAL A 141 2.94 2.57 -5.59
C VAL A 141 4.07 2.03 -6.45
N LEU A 142 4.96 1.18 -5.90
CA LEU A 142 6.20 0.80 -6.59
C LEU A 142 5.96 -0.05 -7.85
N GLU A 143 4.80 -0.69 -7.97
CA GLU A 143 4.37 -1.44 -9.15
C GLU A 143 4.05 -0.54 -10.36
N HIS A 144 3.87 0.76 -10.14
CA HIS A 144 3.58 1.78 -11.15
C HIS A 144 4.80 2.60 -11.58
N VAL A 145 5.88 2.58 -10.80
CA VAL A 145 7.09 3.39 -11.01
C VAL A 145 7.87 2.86 -12.21
N SER A 146 8.35 3.70 -13.13
CA SER A 146 9.05 3.20 -14.33
C SER A 146 10.47 2.71 -14.02
N ASP A 147 11.24 3.48 -13.24
CA ASP A 147 12.60 3.14 -12.81
C ASP A 147 12.66 2.93 -11.30
N LEU A 148 12.50 1.67 -10.89
CA LEU A 148 12.49 1.28 -9.47
C LEU A 148 13.79 1.67 -8.75
N SER A 149 14.94 1.55 -9.42
CA SER A 149 16.25 1.83 -8.82
C SER A 149 16.38 3.31 -8.47
N LYS A 150 15.97 4.20 -9.39
CA LYS A 150 15.94 5.64 -9.12
C LYS A 150 14.98 6.00 -8.00
N ALA A 151 13.76 5.45 -8.01
CA ALA A 151 12.78 5.72 -6.97
C ALA A 151 13.28 5.29 -5.58
N LEU A 152 13.86 4.09 -5.45
CA LEU A 152 14.43 3.63 -4.19
C LEU A 152 15.63 4.48 -3.76
N GLY A 153 16.47 4.92 -4.70
CA GLY A 153 17.56 5.85 -4.44
C GLY A 153 17.07 7.21 -3.92
N GLU A 154 16.01 7.76 -4.51
CA GLU A 154 15.37 8.99 -4.04
C GLU A 154 14.73 8.82 -2.66
N ILE A 155 14.01 7.72 -2.41
CA ILE A 155 13.44 7.40 -1.09
C ILE A 155 14.56 7.36 -0.04
N HIS A 156 15.65 6.64 -0.33
CA HIS A 156 16.82 6.60 0.55
C HIS A 156 17.40 8.01 0.75
N ARG A 157 17.57 8.81 -0.31
CA ARG A 157 18.15 10.16 -0.24
C ARG A 157 17.33 11.11 0.64
N VAL A 158 16.01 11.16 0.45
CA VAL A 158 15.14 12.11 1.17
C VAL A 158 14.86 11.71 2.62
N LEU A 159 15.02 10.43 2.98
CA LEU A 159 14.93 9.99 4.37
C LEU A 159 16.09 10.51 5.22
N ASP A 160 15.78 10.97 6.43
CA ASP A 160 16.77 11.32 7.45
C ASP A 160 17.46 10.05 8.00
N ARG A 161 18.58 10.22 8.70
CA ARG A 161 19.25 9.14 9.42
C ARG A 161 18.26 8.49 10.39
N ALA A 162 18.19 7.16 10.36
CA ALA A 162 17.20 6.36 11.10
C ALA A 162 15.72 6.60 10.73
N GLY A 163 15.43 7.40 9.69
CA GLY A 163 14.12 7.50 9.08
C GLY A 163 13.69 6.18 8.44
N PHE A 164 12.39 5.98 8.24
CA PHE A 164 11.85 4.72 7.71
C PHE A 164 10.87 4.92 6.56
N ALA A 165 10.80 3.93 5.69
CA ALA A 165 9.86 3.84 4.59
C ALA A 165 8.82 2.74 4.85
N ILE A 166 7.57 3.00 4.49
CA ILE A 166 6.52 2.00 4.38
C ILE A 166 6.21 1.83 2.89
N LEU A 167 6.47 0.64 2.35
CA LEU A 167 6.51 0.39 0.90
C LEU A 167 5.67 -0.83 0.49
N GLN A 168 4.44 -0.93 1.00
CA GLN A 168 3.52 -2.01 0.61
C GLN A 168 3.37 -2.03 -0.91
N THR A 169 3.44 -3.21 -1.52
CA THR A 169 3.44 -3.39 -2.98
C THR A 169 3.10 -4.85 -3.27
N PRO A 170 2.27 -5.15 -4.27
CA PRO A 170 1.85 -6.51 -4.55
C PRO A 170 3.01 -7.33 -5.12
N TYR A 171 3.11 -8.58 -4.70
CA TYR A 171 4.18 -9.49 -5.11
C TYR A 171 3.73 -10.95 -5.10
N SER A 172 4.53 -11.84 -5.67
CA SER A 172 4.31 -13.29 -5.61
C SER A 172 5.45 -13.99 -4.88
N ASN A 173 5.12 -14.85 -3.92
CA ASN A 173 6.08 -15.76 -3.29
C ASN A 173 6.53 -16.90 -4.22
N LYS A 174 5.75 -17.21 -5.28
CA LYS A 174 6.09 -18.22 -6.29
C LYS A 174 7.15 -17.70 -7.28
N LEU A 175 7.17 -16.41 -7.55
CA LEU A 175 8.18 -15.78 -8.41
C LEU A 175 9.49 -15.60 -7.64
N LEU A 176 10.56 -16.20 -8.14
CA LEU A 176 11.91 -16.07 -7.57
C LEU A 176 12.48 -14.66 -7.78
N ALA A 177 12.17 -14.05 -8.92
CA ALA A 177 12.65 -12.75 -9.33
C ALA A 177 11.52 -11.89 -9.90
N THR A 178 11.63 -10.59 -9.69
CA THR A 178 10.75 -9.57 -10.27
C THR A 178 10.91 -9.58 -11.77
N TRP A 179 9.77 -9.57 -12.47
CA TRP A 179 9.71 -9.60 -13.92
C TRP A 179 9.08 -8.30 -14.44
N GLU A 180 9.72 -7.73 -15.46
CA GLU A 180 9.25 -6.59 -16.23
C GLU A 180 9.85 -6.67 -17.63
N ASP A 181 9.12 -6.16 -18.62
CA ASP A 181 9.61 -6.03 -20.00
C ASP A 181 9.05 -4.73 -20.60
N LYS A 182 9.92 -3.93 -21.23
CA LYS A 182 9.54 -2.62 -21.80
C LYS A 182 8.60 -2.74 -23.00
N GLY A 183 8.55 -3.89 -23.66
CA GLY A 183 7.58 -4.18 -24.72
C GLY A 183 6.16 -4.42 -24.21
N ILE A 184 5.95 -4.54 -22.89
CA ILE A 184 4.63 -4.61 -22.26
C ILE A 184 4.15 -3.18 -21.98
N ASP A 185 3.91 -2.44 -23.06
CA ASP A 185 3.67 -0.99 -23.03
C ASP A 185 2.20 -0.58 -23.24
N THR A 186 1.32 -1.53 -23.55
CA THR A 186 -0.12 -1.29 -23.66
C THR A 186 -0.88 -1.66 -22.38
N PRO A 187 -2.00 -0.99 -22.07
CA PRO A 187 -2.83 -1.33 -20.92
C PRO A 187 -3.31 -2.79 -20.89
N GLU A 188 -3.66 -3.35 -22.05
CA GLU A 188 -4.10 -4.73 -22.19
C GLU A 188 -2.96 -5.71 -21.91
N ALA A 189 -1.78 -5.47 -22.50
CA ALA A 189 -0.60 -6.30 -22.24
C ALA A 189 -0.22 -6.28 -20.74
N ARG A 190 -0.25 -5.10 -20.11
CA ARG A 190 0.02 -4.93 -18.68
C ARG A 190 -1.02 -5.62 -17.80
N LEU A 191 -2.30 -5.55 -18.16
CA LEU A 191 -3.34 -6.29 -17.46
C LEU A 191 -3.01 -7.80 -17.46
N HIS A 192 -2.70 -8.38 -18.61
CA HIS A 192 -2.39 -9.81 -18.72
C HIS A 192 -1.09 -10.21 -18.03
N ALA A 193 -0.05 -9.39 -18.15
CA ALA A 193 1.28 -9.65 -17.60
C ALA A 193 1.38 -9.36 -16.10
N HIS A 194 0.91 -8.19 -15.67
CA HIS A 194 1.18 -7.61 -14.36
C HIS A 194 -0.07 -7.46 -13.47
N GLY A 195 -1.24 -7.85 -13.98
CA GLY A 195 -2.49 -7.93 -13.21
C GLY A 195 -3.33 -6.67 -13.17
N GLN A 196 -2.81 -5.54 -13.64
CA GLN A 196 -3.52 -4.26 -13.72
C GLN A 196 -3.02 -3.45 -14.92
N GLU A 197 -3.90 -2.62 -15.49
CA GLU A 197 -3.68 -1.89 -16.75
C GLU A 197 -2.48 -0.91 -16.71
N ASP A 198 -2.05 -0.49 -15.53
CA ASP A 198 -1.01 0.51 -15.31
C ASP A 198 0.18 0.01 -14.50
N HIS A 199 0.22 -1.28 -14.13
CA HIS A 199 1.40 -1.90 -13.53
C HIS A 199 2.48 -2.11 -14.61
N VAL A 200 3.70 -1.71 -14.32
CA VAL A 200 4.84 -1.85 -15.25
C VAL A 200 5.72 -3.04 -14.93
N ARG A 201 5.45 -3.75 -13.83
CA ARG A 201 6.20 -4.92 -13.37
C ARG A 201 5.34 -5.84 -12.51
N LEU A 202 5.82 -7.06 -12.35
CA LEU A 202 5.30 -8.05 -11.42
C LEU A 202 6.40 -8.45 -10.44
N PHE A 203 6.24 -8.07 -9.17
CA PHE A 203 7.26 -8.35 -8.15
C PHE A 203 7.29 -9.81 -7.75
N GLY A 204 8.50 -10.35 -7.65
CA GLY A 204 8.78 -11.63 -7.01
C GLY A 204 9.25 -11.45 -5.57
N ARG A 205 9.62 -12.55 -4.93
CA ARG A 205 10.16 -12.55 -3.56
C ARG A 205 11.49 -11.80 -3.40
N ASP A 206 12.14 -11.44 -4.50
CA ASP A 206 13.35 -10.61 -4.51
C ASP A 206 13.08 -9.13 -4.21
N ILE A 207 11.82 -8.68 -4.14
CA ILE A 207 11.44 -7.29 -3.81
C ILE A 207 12.10 -6.79 -2.52
N PHE A 208 12.09 -7.59 -1.45
CA PHE A 208 12.68 -7.21 -0.16
C PHE A 208 14.19 -6.99 -0.27
N LYS A 209 14.87 -7.85 -1.04
CA LYS A 209 16.30 -7.70 -1.32
C LYS A 209 16.57 -6.46 -2.19
N ARG A 210 15.76 -6.19 -3.21
CA ARG A 210 15.90 -5.00 -4.07
C ARG A 210 15.80 -3.70 -3.27
N ILE A 211 14.84 -3.63 -2.35
CA ILE A 211 14.70 -2.48 -1.43
C ILE A 211 15.91 -2.40 -0.50
N SER A 212 16.37 -3.54 0.04
CA SER A 212 17.56 -3.59 0.91
C SER A 212 18.84 -3.15 0.22
N ASP A 213 19.06 -3.56 -1.03
CA ASP A 213 20.21 -3.18 -1.83
C ASP A 213 20.28 -1.66 -2.11
N ALA A 214 19.16 -0.95 -1.98
CA ALA A 214 19.09 0.51 -2.08
C ALA A 214 19.44 1.25 -0.77
N GLY A 215 19.97 0.53 0.24
CA GLY A 215 20.41 1.11 1.52
C GLY A 215 19.31 1.20 2.59
N LEU A 216 18.23 0.44 2.44
CA LEU A 216 17.09 0.43 3.36
C LEU A 216 17.00 -0.93 4.08
N ARG A 217 17.44 -1.02 5.34
CA ARG A 217 17.34 -2.25 6.15
C ARG A 217 15.90 -2.74 6.25
N ASP A 218 15.70 -4.00 5.88
CA ASP A 218 14.44 -4.71 5.99
C ASP A 218 14.04 -4.96 7.46
N LEU A 219 12.88 -4.43 7.84
CA LEU A 219 12.20 -4.65 9.12
C LEU A 219 10.79 -5.21 8.89
N THR A 220 10.57 -5.86 7.75
CA THR A 220 9.29 -6.47 7.39
C THR A 220 8.87 -7.48 8.44
N ARG A 221 7.58 -7.46 8.79
CA ARG A 221 6.98 -8.40 9.74
C ARG A 221 5.70 -8.96 9.16
N SER A 222 5.43 -10.23 9.41
CA SER A 222 4.23 -10.88 8.91
C SER A 222 2.96 -10.32 9.54
N HIS A 223 1.81 -10.57 8.90
CA HIS A 223 0.51 -10.26 9.49
C HIS A 223 0.35 -10.93 10.85
N GLU A 224 0.69 -12.22 10.96
CA GLU A 224 0.55 -13.01 12.17
C GLU A 224 1.44 -12.51 13.32
N GLU A 225 2.63 -11.99 12.99
CA GLU A 225 3.57 -11.43 13.98
C GLU A 225 3.11 -10.10 14.56
N LEU A 226 2.52 -9.22 13.75
CA LEU A 226 2.10 -7.88 14.19
C LEU A 226 0.64 -7.81 14.63
N LEU A 227 -0.22 -8.62 14.03
CA LEU A 227 -1.67 -8.60 14.20
C LEU A 227 -2.17 -9.93 14.78
N THR A 228 -1.39 -10.58 15.65
CA THR A 228 -1.60 -11.94 16.18
C THR A 228 -3.02 -12.23 16.67
N ASN A 229 -3.69 -11.23 17.27
CA ASN A 229 -5.03 -11.37 17.84
C ASN A 229 -6.13 -10.76 16.95
N MET A 230 -5.85 -10.49 15.66
CA MET A 230 -6.79 -9.90 14.73
C MET A 230 -7.23 -10.90 13.66
N ASP A 231 -8.53 -11.08 13.53
CA ASP A 231 -9.14 -11.87 12.47
C ASP A 231 -9.15 -11.06 11.15
N ALA A 232 -8.28 -11.44 10.21
CA ALA A 232 -8.18 -10.80 8.89
C ALA A 232 -9.53 -10.79 8.14
N SER A 233 -10.31 -11.87 8.24
CA SER A 233 -11.62 -11.98 7.56
C SER A 233 -12.66 -11.01 8.13
N ARG A 234 -12.55 -10.70 9.43
CA ARG A 234 -13.41 -9.72 10.12
C ARG A 234 -13.13 -8.31 9.64
N TYR A 235 -11.87 -7.97 9.36
CA TYR A 235 -11.47 -6.62 8.96
C TYR A 235 -11.34 -6.43 7.44
N GLY A 236 -11.43 -7.52 6.68
CA GLY A 236 -11.35 -7.51 5.21
C GLY A 236 -9.97 -7.03 4.77
N VAL A 237 -8.94 -7.75 5.19
CA VAL A 237 -7.53 -7.49 4.90
C VAL A 237 -6.84 -8.79 4.54
N ASN A 238 -5.74 -8.73 3.79
CA ASN A 238 -5.05 -9.92 3.34
C ASN A 238 -4.06 -10.43 4.40
N VAL A 239 -4.29 -11.62 4.97
CA VAL A 239 -3.39 -12.22 5.96
C VAL A 239 -2.00 -12.54 5.40
N LEU A 240 -1.89 -12.72 4.08
CA LEU A 240 -0.62 -13.07 3.44
C LEU A 240 0.26 -11.85 3.17
N GLU A 241 -0.29 -10.63 3.18
CA GLU A 241 0.48 -9.41 2.95
C GLU A 241 1.19 -8.97 4.24
N PRO A 242 2.52 -9.09 4.36
CA PRO A 242 3.25 -8.64 5.53
C PRO A 242 3.31 -7.10 5.57
N PHE A 243 3.73 -6.52 6.69
CA PHE A 243 3.98 -5.09 6.81
C PHE A 243 5.36 -4.73 6.28
N PHE A 244 5.42 -4.06 5.13
CA PHE A 244 6.65 -3.66 4.46
C PHE A 244 7.23 -2.41 5.14
N LEU A 245 8.08 -2.63 6.15
CA LEU A 245 8.77 -1.58 6.89
C LEU A 245 10.26 -1.66 6.62
N PHE A 246 10.86 -0.55 6.20
CA PHE A 246 12.29 -0.48 5.94
C PHE A 246 12.89 0.76 6.61
N GLN A 247 14.11 0.66 7.13
CA GLN A 247 14.78 1.77 7.78
C GLN A 247 16.04 2.17 7.01
N LYS A 248 16.28 3.46 6.84
CA LYS A 248 17.53 3.96 6.26
C LYS A 248 18.72 3.57 7.13
N ASN A 249 19.75 2.98 6.49
CA ASN A 249 21.02 2.62 7.11
C ASN A 249 21.85 3.83 7.55
#